data_AF-A0A971EE68-F1
#
_entry.id   AF-A0A971EE68-F1
#
_cell.length_a   1.000
_cell.length_b   1.000
_cell.length_c   1.000
_cell.angle_alpha   90.00
_cell.angle_beta   90.00
_cell.angle_gamma   90.00
#
_symmetry.space_group_name_H-M   'P 1'
#
loop_
_entity.id
_entity.type
_entity.pdbx_description
1 polymer ?
#
loop_
_entity_poly.entity_id
_entity_poly.type
_entity_poly.pdbx_seq_one_letter_code
_entity_poly.pdbx_strand_id
1 'polypeptide(L)'
;MDEGLSVYYEDPLCFSQIERSVYSLLWEFNPHHSREIVFVCIGTDRATGDCLGPLVGTRLRSLNSSMNVYGTLKDPAHATNLVQVMELIRCSHRHPLIVAVDACLGSSDRVGFI
;
A
#
# COMPACT_ATOMS: atom_id res chain seq x y z
N MET A 1 16.87 17.64 2.78
CA MET A 1 16.13 16.99 1.69
C MET A 1 16.16 15.52 2.08
N ASP A 2 15.14 15.06 2.80
CA ASP A 2 15.05 13.64 3.13
C ASP A 2 14.55 12.97 1.85
N GLU A 3 15.46 12.36 1.10
CA GLU A 3 15.05 11.49 0.00
C GLU A 3 14.32 10.30 0.65
N GLY A 4 13.07 10.05 0.24
CA GLY A 4 12.30 8.91 0.73
C GLY A 4 13.08 7.60 0.56
N LEU A 5 12.79 6.61 1.40
CA LEU A 5 13.40 5.29 1.31
C LEU A 5 13.28 4.76 -0.13
N SER A 6 14.38 4.27 -0.68
CA SER A 6 14.37 3.56 -1.95
C SER A 6 15.34 2.38 -1.90
N VAL A 7 14.80 1.16 -2.00
CA VAL A 7 15.60 -0.06 -1.86
C VAL A 7 15.28 -1.04 -2.98
N TYR A 8 16.31 -1.68 -3.54
CA TYR A 8 16.14 -2.71 -4.56
C TYR A 8 15.65 -4.02 -3.92
N TYR A 9 14.67 -4.69 -4.53
CA TYR A 9 13.98 -5.83 -3.91
C TYR A 9 14.88 -7.04 -3.59
N GLU A 10 16.02 -7.20 -4.29
CA GLU A 10 16.97 -8.29 -4.05
C GLU A 10 18.08 -7.91 -3.06
N ASP A 11 18.12 -6.68 -2.56
CA ASP A 11 19.02 -6.32 -1.47
C ASP A 11 18.71 -7.21 -0.24
N PRO A 12 19.70 -7.94 0.32
CA PRO A 12 19.48 -8.79 1.51
C PRO A 12 18.88 -8.05 2.70
N LEU A 13 19.05 -6.73 2.77
CA LEU A 13 18.51 -5.86 3.83
C LEU A 13 17.18 -5.22 3.46
N CYS A 14 16.69 -5.39 2.22
CA CYS A 14 15.45 -4.79 1.71
C CYS A 14 14.28 -4.93 2.68
N PHE A 15 14.03 -6.15 3.15
CA PHE A 15 12.96 -6.42 4.11
C PHE A 15 13.11 -5.58 5.38
N SER A 16 14.27 -5.60 6.02
CA SER A 16 14.51 -4.88 7.28
C SER A 16 14.50 -3.35 7.12
N GLN A 17 14.91 -2.83 5.96
CA GLN A 17 14.85 -1.41 5.66
C GLN A 17 13.41 -0.95 5.46
N ILE A 18 12.64 -1.67 4.64
CA ILE A 18 11.21 -1.37 4.41
C ILE A 18 10.43 -1.52 5.72
N GLU A 19 10.62 -2.60 6.47
CA GLU A 19 9.96 -2.83 7.76
C GLU A 19 10.21 -1.65 8.71
N ARG A 20 11.47 -1.25 8.88
CA ARG A 20 11.84 -0.14 9.76
C ARG A 20 11.20 1.16 9.32
N SER A 21 11.27 1.49 8.02
CA SER A 21 10.69 2.73 7.51
C SER A 21 9.18 2.75 7.63
N VAL A 22 8.49 1.66 7.28
CA VAL A 22 7.03 1.55 7.46
C VAL A 22 6.67 1.68 8.92
N TYR A 23 7.37 1.00 9.83
CA TYR A 23 7.13 1.12 11.28
C TYR A 23 7.32 2.55 11.77
N SER A 24 8.40 3.22 11.38
CA SER A 24 8.66 4.62 11.72
C SER A 24 7.57 5.55 11.22
N LEU A 25 7.12 5.41 9.96
CA LEU A 25 6.04 6.21 9.39
C LEU A 25 4.71 5.95 10.09
N LEU A 26 4.37 4.69 10.38
CA LEU A 26 3.16 4.34 11.11
C LEU A 26 3.16 4.95 12.53
N TRP A 27 4.30 4.95 13.21
CA TRP A 27 4.45 5.57 14.52
C TRP A 27 4.34 7.09 14.45
N GLU A 28 4.97 7.73 13.46
CA GLU A 28 4.94 9.18 13.25
C GLU A 28 3.53 9.69 12.93
N PHE A 29 2.81 9.01 12.02
CA PHE A 29 1.49 9.45 11.55
C PHE A 29 0.31 8.95 12.38
N ASN A 30 0.52 7.96 13.24
CA ASN A 30 -0.50 7.42 14.15
C ASN A 30 0.11 7.04 15.51
N PRO A 31 0.64 8.03 16.25
CA PRO A 31 1.22 7.78 17.56
C PRO A 31 0.15 7.15 18.47
N HIS A 32 0.57 6.16 19.27
CA HIS A 32 -0.31 5.38 20.15
C HIS A 32 -1.37 4.51 19.45
N HIS A 33 -1.32 4.34 18.12
CA HIS A 33 -2.28 3.51 17.36
C HIS A 33 -3.74 3.92 17.58
N SER A 34 -3.99 5.23 17.72
CA SER A 34 -5.32 5.77 18.05
C SER A 34 -6.31 5.72 16.88
N ARG A 35 -5.81 5.60 15.65
CA ARG A 35 -6.61 5.53 14.41
C ARG A 35 -6.54 4.12 13.83
N GLU A 36 -7.65 3.67 13.25
CA GLU A 36 -7.65 2.46 12.42
C GLU A 36 -6.71 2.66 11.22
N ILE A 37 -5.96 1.62 10.87
CA ILE A 37 -5.14 1.60 9.66
C ILE A 37 -5.96 0.99 8.54
N VAL A 38 -6.02 1.69 7.41
CA VAL A 38 -6.70 1.25 6.19
C VAL A 38 -5.69 1.21 5.05
N PHE A 39 -5.48 0.05 4.45
CA PHE A 39 -4.64 -0.11 3.28
C PHE A 39 -5.48 0.07 2.01
N VAL A 40 -4.98 0.90 1.09
CA VAL A 40 -5.58 1.11 -0.23
C VAL A 40 -4.54 0.71 -1.28
N CYS A 41 -4.70 -0.47 -1.84
CA CYS A 41 -3.77 -1.03 -2.81
C CYS A 41 -4.27 -0.77 -4.24
N ILE A 42 -3.68 0.23 -4.87
CA ILE A 42 -4.10 0.81 -6.14
C ILE A 42 -3.49 0.03 -7.31
N GLY A 43 -4.30 -0.19 -8.33
CA GLY A 43 -3.92 -0.83 -9.59
C GLY A 43 -4.98 -1.80 -10.11
N THR A 44 -4.68 -2.45 -11.24
CA THR A 44 -5.53 -3.48 -11.86
C THR A 44 -4.74 -4.73 -12.25
N ASP A 45 -5.44 -5.86 -12.28
CA ASP A 45 -4.96 -7.14 -12.83
C ASP A 45 -4.81 -7.13 -14.37
N ARG A 46 -5.34 -6.10 -15.06
CA ARG A 46 -5.34 -6.00 -16.53
C ARG A 46 -4.00 -5.62 -17.14
N ALA A 47 -3.08 -5.05 -16.36
CA ALA A 47 -1.73 -4.72 -16.78
C ALA A 47 -0.72 -5.32 -15.81
N THR A 48 0.20 -6.14 -16.32
CA THR A 48 1.17 -6.88 -15.48
C THR A 48 2.03 -5.96 -14.59
N GLY A 49 2.29 -4.71 -15.04
CA GLY A 49 3.02 -3.72 -14.25
C GLY A 49 2.18 -2.97 -13.22
N ASP A 50 0.85 -2.99 -13.36
CA ASP A 50 -0.09 -2.27 -12.48
C ASP A 50 -0.71 -3.18 -11.40
N CYS A 51 -0.45 -4.49 -11.48
CA CYS A 51 -1.06 -5.45 -10.56
C CYS A 51 -0.34 -5.57 -9.22
N LEU A 52 0.79 -4.86 -9.01
CA LEU A 52 1.57 -4.95 -7.77
C LEU A 52 0.75 -4.53 -6.55
N GLY A 53 0.02 -3.41 -6.62
CA GLY A 53 -0.89 -3.01 -5.54
C GLY A 53 -1.92 -4.11 -5.23
N PRO A 54 -2.78 -4.52 -6.17
CA PRO A 54 -3.73 -5.62 -5.97
C PRO A 54 -3.12 -6.93 -5.45
N LEU A 55 -1.89 -7.27 -5.86
CA LEU A 55 -1.13 -8.41 -5.32
C LEU A 55 -0.80 -8.23 -3.84
N VAL A 56 -0.25 -7.07 -3.46
CA VAL A 56 0.03 -6.71 -2.07
C VAL A 56 -1.24 -6.78 -1.23
N GLY A 57 -2.33 -6.17 -1.69
CA GLY A 57 -3.61 -6.18 -0.97
C GLY A 57 -4.18 -7.59 -0.78
N THR A 58 -4.06 -8.44 -1.81
CA THR A 58 -4.47 -9.85 -1.72
C THR A 58 -3.65 -10.61 -0.68
N ARG A 59 -2.33 -10.38 -0.64
CA ARG A 59 -1.42 -10.99 0.33
C ARG A 59 -1.72 -10.52 1.76
N LEU A 60 -1.89 -9.22 1.98
CA LEU A 60 -2.25 -8.67 3.30
C LEU A 60 -3.52 -9.33 3.84
N ARG A 61 -4.55 -9.46 3.01
CA ARG A 61 -5.82 -10.10 3.40
C ARG A 61 -5.68 -11.59 3.70
N SER A 62 -4.77 -12.28 3.00
CA SER A 62 -4.49 -13.69 3.25
C SER A 62 -3.73 -13.93 4.55
N LEU A 63 -2.88 -12.98 4.96
CA LEU A 63 -2.15 -13.04 6.23
C LEU A 63 -3.04 -12.73 7.42
N ASN A 64 -3.96 -11.77 7.27
CA ASN A 64 -4.91 -11.41 8.30
C ASN A 64 -6.21 -10.88 7.67
N SER A 65 -7.28 -11.67 7.77
CA SER A 65 -8.60 -11.33 7.21
C SER A 65 -9.27 -10.15 7.90
N SER A 66 -8.83 -9.78 9.10
CA SER A 66 -9.34 -8.63 9.87
C SER A 66 -8.67 -7.30 9.49
N MET A 67 -7.68 -7.29 8.60
CA MET A 67 -7.07 -6.04 8.11
C MET A 67 -8.04 -5.30 7.19
N ASN A 68 -8.17 -3.98 7.39
CA ASN A 68 -8.94 -3.12 6.51
C ASN A 68 -8.14 -2.88 5.22
N VAL A 69 -8.42 -3.69 4.19
CA VAL A 69 -7.76 -3.61 2.89
C VAL A 69 -8.79 -3.29 1.81
N TYR A 70 -8.48 -2.33 0.95
CA TYR A 70 -9.23 -2.01 -0.25
C TYR A 70 -8.28 -2.13 -1.44
N GLY A 71 -8.73 -2.73 -2.54
CA GLY A 71 -7.85 -3.08 -3.64
C GLY A 71 -7.18 -4.45 -3.44
N THR A 72 -7.67 -5.44 -4.17
CA THR A 72 -7.13 -6.80 -4.27
C THR A 72 -7.27 -7.27 -5.70
N LEU A 73 -6.73 -8.45 -6.01
CA LEU A 73 -6.97 -9.09 -7.31
C LEU A 73 -8.46 -9.38 -7.55
N LYS A 74 -9.21 -9.71 -6.49
CA LYS A 74 -10.65 -10.00 -6.59
C LYS A 74 -11.47 -8.72 -6.74
N ASP A 75 -11.14 -7.72 -5.92
CA ASP A 75 -11.84 -6.44 -5.81
C ASP A 75 -10.82 -5.29 -5.98
N PRO A 76 -10.41 -4.95 -7.22
CA PRO A 76 -9.36 -3.96 -7.48
C PRO A 76 -9.82 -2.52 -7.21
N ALA A 77 -8.87 -1.67 -6.82
CA ALA A 77 -9.05 -0.23 -6.68
C ALA A 77 -8.17 0.45 -7.73
N HIS A 78 -8.76 1.13 -8.71
CA HIS A 78 -8.05 1.75 -9.83
C HIS A 78 -8.65 3.12 -10.15
N ALA A 79 -8.03 3.88 -11.05
CA ALA A 79 -8.38 5.27 -11.33
C ALA A 79 -9.89 5.54 -11.51
N THR A 80 -10.63 4.66 -12.18
CA THR A 80 -12.06 4.87 -12.47
C THR A 80 -13.02 4.57 -11.31
N ASN A 81 -12.62 3.82 -10.28
CA ASN A 81 -13.47 3.50 -9.12
C ASN A 81 -12.90 4.03 -7.79
N LEU A 82 -11.72 4.64 -7.79
CA LEU A 82 -11.05 5.13 -6.58
C LEU A 82 -11.92 6.11 -5.79
N VAL A 83 -12.66 7.00 -6.46
CA VAL A 83 -13.59 7.92 -5.79
C VAL A 83 -14.64 7.18 -4.95
N GLN A 84 -15.19 6.09 -5.48
CA GLN A 84 -16.19 5.26 -4.79
C GLN A 84 -15.57 4.51 -3.62
N VAL A 85 -14.34 3.97 -3.81
CA VAL A 85 -13.58 3.31 -2.75
C VAL A 85 -13.30 4.28 -1.59
N MET A 86 -12.89 5.51 -1.90
CA MET A 86 -12.63 6.54 -0.89
C MET A 86 -13.89 6.96 -0.16
N GLU A 87 -15.04 7.02 -0.83
CA GLU A 87 -16.32 7.32 -0.18
C GLU A 87 -16.72 6.19 0.78
N LEU A 88 -16.59 4.94 0.35
CA LEU A 88 -16.81 3.78 1.22
C LEU A 88 -15.92 3.83 2.46
N ILE A 89 -14.63 4.14 2.30
CA ILE A 89 -13.69 4.26 3.43
C ILE A 89 -14.14 5.35 4.40
N ARG A 90 -14.59 6.51 3.91
CA ARG A 90 -15.08 7.62 4.76
C ARG A 90 -16.35 7.24 5.54
N CYS A 91 -17.23 6.45 4.94
CA CYS A 91 -18.43 5.95 5.61
C CYS A 91 -18.14 4.84 6.63
N SER A 92 -17.18 3.96 6.34
CA SER A 92 -16.89 2.77 7.14
C SER A 92 -15.91 3.01 8.29
N HIS A 93 -15.01 4.01 8.17
CA HIS A 93 -13.93 4.22 9.13
C HIS A 93 -13.93 5.66 9.65
N ARG A 94 -13.83 5.81 10.98
CA ARG A 94 -13.76 7.12 11.62
C ARG A 94 -12.32 7.61 11.67
N HIS A 95 -11.99 8.60 10.84
CA HIS A 95 -10.67 9.24 10.80
C HIS A 95 -9.49 8.24 10.67
N PRO A 96 -9.53 7.30 9.68
CA PRO A 96 -8.50 6.27 9.55
C PRO A 96 -7.16 6.87 9.13
N LEU A 97 -6.05 6.23 9.50
CA LEU A 97 -4.77 6.39 8.82
C LEU A 97 -4.81 5.55 7.54
N ILE A 98 -4.69 6.22 6.39
CA ILE A 98 -4.73 5.55 5.08
C ILE A 98 -3.30 5.32 4.59
N VAL A 99 -2.98 4.07 4.26
CA VAL A 99 -1.72 3.65 3.66
C VAL A 99 -2.00 3.25 2.21
N ALA A 100 -1.57 4.08 1.27
CA ALA A 100 -1.70 3.76 -0.15
C ALA A 100 -0.50 2.92 -0.62
N VAL A 101 -0.76 1.89 -1.42
CA VAL A 101 0.25 1.06 -2.09
C VAL A 101 -0.06 1.11 -3.58
N ASP A 102 0.87 1.58 -4.40
CA ASP A 102 0.67 1.77 -5.84
C ASP A 102 1.91 1.35 -6.62
N ALA A 103 1.72 0.90 -7.85
CA ALA A 103 2.82 0.65 -8.78
C ALA A 103 3.11 1.95 -9.55
N CYS A 104 4.32 2.49 -9.42
CA CYS A 104 4.71 3.71 -10.12
C CYS A 104 5.56 3.39 -11.35
N LEU A 105 5.44 4.25 -12.37
CA LEU A 105 6.33 4.23 -13.53
C LEU A 105 7.62 4.96 -13.18
N GLY A 106 8.76 4.32 -13.45
CA GLY A 106 10.09 4.88 -13.29
C GLY A 106 10.96 4.60 -14.51
N SER A 107 12.19 5.10 -14.49
CA SER A 107 13.20 4.74 -15.49
C SER A 107 13.56 3.26 -15.40
N SER A 108 14.08 2.68 -16.48
CA SER A 108 14.32 1.22 -16.54
C SER A 108 15.31 0.70 -15.49
N ASP A 109 16.24 1.54 -15.05
CA ASP A 109 17.19 1.27 -13.95
C ASP A 109 16.55 1.26 -12.56
N ARG A 110 15.28 1.71 -12.45
CA ARG A 110 14.51 1.75 -11.20
C ARG A 110 13.52 0.59 -11.07
N VAL A 111 13.48 -0.32 -12.05
CA VAL A 111 12.63 -1.53 -11.95
C VAL A 111 13.07 -2.38 -10.75
N GLY A 112 12.11 -2.76 -9.91
CA GLY A 112 12.37 -3.54 -8.70
C GLY A 112 12.78 -2.73 -7.48
N PHE A 113 12.83 -1.40 -7.58
CA PHE A 113 12.95 -0.55 -6.40
C PHE A 113 11.57 -0.36 -5.75
N ILE A 114 11.56 -0.40 -4.43
CA ILE A 114 10.42 -0.10 -3.56
C ILE A 114 10.70 1.23 -2.86
#